data_AF-A0A9P3PC98-F1
#
_entry.id   AF-A0A9P3PC98-F1
#
_cell.length_a   1.000
_cell.length_b   1.000
_cell.length_c   1.000
_cell.angle_alpha   90.00
_cell.angle_beta   90.00
_cell.angle_gamma   90.00
#
_symmetry.space_group_name_H-M   'P 1'
#
loop_
_entity.id
_entity.type
_entity.pdbx_description
1 polymer ?
#
loop_
_entity_poly.entity_id
_entity_poly.type
_entity_poly.pdbx_seq_one_letter_code
_entity_poly.pdbx_strand_id
1 'polypeptide(L)'
;MTDILNPILLSPPRSTSSDVSTVLQSIIDASPFAVDASSRTELIKCLLRDVKAASSNSGTKTLSFKETAQALLAVKTLGKNPAGSEYLASPTNLSALLTLSSSFKDDPEASGEALRCIANALLLIEKARSTFLEKEVDGGTIAISMLEKSSLPDHIFILSRILFLSTASGPSFIQTMVESKYHGRTMVEIIGAKLDTLTVGILAGTKMAREAMSDLLKLTFNLLLHYPKMVEAEPQTTEATNPNEHKVLGDFWSSKLDGLLPPLLRTFTSLPPTFPGPVSAPLTHVIHSLITVPINRELRPVWFGTNNTTSPRHSASNSPKHNSRSQTPAASSSSSRSDSPTRSSQSRTSSPIAPKPSTLDRAISVLAAGRRSLSRSPSSNNATPTNVLQRACDLMDVAFSHYFPGAVDVDDAEVRARCKAESPDNTIEDMLAPLVVLISRLCIADEASRVRVRQWIVPDDLNRSSPLEGREDILGRCLRLMASVYHPRLKDAVGELLYAMCDSDAANLSALVGYGNVAGFLFHKGILSAPSTSKSTFNPSTSDAAINPITGTTVEPMPKIEMTDEEKEQEMEKLFVLFDRLEKTGAIPSSQNPMRKAIQQATFGS
;
A
#
# COMPACT_ATOMS: atom_id res chain seq x y z
N MET A 1 39.64 1.68 -30.43
CA MET A 1 38.93 0.55 -29.77
C MET A 1 39.89 -0.25 -28.90
N THR A 2 41.09 -0.58 -29.39
CA THR A 2 42.19 -1.16 -28.61
C THR A 2 42.78 -0.23 -27.53
N ASP A 3 42.63 1.10 -27.69
CA ASP A 3 43.33 2.11 -26.88
C ASP A 3 42.89 2.21 -25.41
N ILE A 4 41.68 1.72 -25.08
CA ILE A 4 41.17 1.70 -23.69
C ILE A 4 41.78 0.54 -22.89
N LEU A 5 42.28 -0.51 -23.57
CA LEU A 5 42.75 -1.75 -22.95
C LEU A 5 44.23 -1.72 -22.56
N ASN A 6 45.07 -1.03 -23.36
CA ASN A 6 46.53 -0.99 -23.16
C ASN A 6 47.00 -0.40 -21.80
N PRO A 7 46.37 0.63 -21.20
CA PRO A 7 46.86 1.19 -19.93
C PRO A 7 46.78 0.22 -18.74
N ILE A 8 45.76 -0.65 -18.74
CA ILE A 8 45.40 -1.52 -17.61
C ILE A 8 46.15 -2.86 -17.68
N LEU A 9 46.36 -3.39 -18.88
CA LEU A 9 47.00 -4.70 -19.07
C LEU A 9 48.53 -4.69 -18.89
N LEU A 10 49.18 -3.51 -18.79
CA LEU A 10 50.64 -3.37 -18.94
C LEU A 10 51.38 -2.58 -17.85
N SER A 11 50.73 -2.10 -16.79
CA SER A 11 51.36 -1.16 -15.84
C SER A 11 51.85 -1.80 -14.51
N PRO A 12 53.17 -2.08 -14.34
CA PRO A 12 53.82 -2.17 -13.03
C PRO A 12 53.93 -0.76 -12.38
N PRO A 13 54.39 -0.61 -11.12
CA PRO A 13 53.81 0.36 -10.17
C PRO A 13 54.31 1.82 -10.31
N ARG A 14 54.08 2.46 -11.46
CA ARG A 14 54.49 3.85 -11.74
C ARG A 14 53.50 4.71 -12.56
N SER A 15 52.24 4.30 -12.66
CA SER A 15 51.16 5.21 -13.10
C SER A 15 50.88 6.25 -12.01
N THR A 16 50.62 7.52 -12.35
CA THR A 16 50.20 8.49 -11.33
C THR A 16 48.74 8.24 -10.95
N SER A 17 48.34 8.62 -9.73
CA SER A 17 46.94 8.51 -9.27
C SER A 17 45.95 9.23 -10.21
N SER A 18 46.40 10.31 -10.86
CA SER A 18 45.62 11.03 -11.88
C SER A 18 45.35 10.15 -13.11
N ASP A 19 46.34 9.38 -13.56
CA ASP A 19 46.21 8.50 -14.74
C ASP A 19 45.25 7.35 -14.44
N VAL A 20 45.38 6.73 -13.26
CA VAL A 20 44.52 5.62 -12.82
C VAL A 20 43.06 6.08 -12.71
N SER A 21 42.79 7.21 -12.04
CA SER A 21 41.44 7.78 -11.98
C SER A 21 40.88 8.12 -13.37
N THR A 22 41.71 8.61 -14.30
CA THR A 22 41.26 8.96 -15.66
C THR A 22 40.90 7.71 -16.47
N VAL A 23 41.69 6.65 -16.37
CA VAL A 23 41.42 5.37 -17.03
C VAL A 23 40.18 4.71 -16.46
N LEU A 24 40.01 4.69 -15.13
CA LEU A 24 38.78 4.18 -14.50
C LEU A 24 37.55 4.96 -14.93
N GLN A 25 37.63 6.29 -15.00
CA GLN A 25 36.53 7.14 -15.49
C GLN A 25 36.16 6.83 -16.95
N SER A 26 37.15 6.62 -17.82
CA SER A 26 36.94 6.19 -19.20
C SER A 26 36.16 4.87 -19.31
N ILE A 27 36.41 3.89 -18.43
CA ILE A 27 35.63 2.63 -18.36
C ILE A 27 34.20 2.87 -17.88
N ILE A 28 34.01 3.80 -16.92
CA ILE A 28 32.70 4.12 -16.33
C ILE A 28 31.79 4.81 -17.35
N ASP A 29 32.36 5.70 -18.17
CA ASP A 29 31.65 6.49 -19.18
C ASP A 29 31.51 5.75 -20.53
N ALA A 30 32.24 4.65 -20.72
CA ALA A 30 32.13 3.82 -21.92
C ALA A 30 30.73 3.21 -22.07
N SER A 31 30.23 3.17 -23.31
CA SER A 31 28.98 2.48 -23.64
C SER A 31 29.06 1.00 -23.22
N PRO A 32 27.98 0.39 -22.67
CA PRO A 32 27.97 -1.01 -22.26
C PRO A 32 28.39 -2.01 -23.35
N PHE A 33 28.28 -1.62 -24.63
CA PHE A 33 28.66 -2.44 -25.80
C PHE A 33 30.02 -2.06 -26.42
N ALA A 34 30.73 -1.06 -25.89
CA ALA A 34 32.03 -0.62 -26.41
C ALA A 34 33.18 -1.61 -26.15
N VAL A 35 32.97 -2.58 -25.25
CA VAL A 35 33.94 -3.63 -24.87
C VAL A 35 33.38 -5.00 -25.25
N ASP A 36 34.20 -5.83 -25.88
CA ASP A 36 33.85 -7.22 -26.21
C ASP A 36 33.76 -8.11 -24.95
N ALA A 37 33.19 -9.31 -25.09
CA ALA A 37 32.94 -10.20 -23.95
C ALA A 37 34.24 -10.72 -23.27
N SER A 38 35.27 -11.01 -24.06
CA SER A 38 36.59 -11.46 -23.58
C SER A 38 37.29 -10.35 -22.78
N SER A 39 37.49 -9.18 -23.40
CA SER A 39 38.16 -8.04 -22.77
C SER A 39 37.40 -7.55 -21.53
N ARG A 40 36.05 -7.56 -21.54
CA ARG A 40 35.23 -7.23 -20.36
C ARG A 40 35.55 -8.16 -19.19
N THR A 41 35.63 -9.47 -19.44
CA THR A 41 35.92 -10.47 -18.42
C THR A 41 37.33 -10.30 -17.86
N GLU A 42 38.30 -9.96 -18.72
CA GLU A 42 39.69 -9.74 -18.32
C GLU A 42 39.89 -8.43 -17.54
N LEU A 43 39.20 -7.36 -17.91
CA LEU A 43 39.14 -6.12 -17.14
C LEU A 43 38.54 -6.35 -15.74
N ILE A 44 37.43 -7.08 -15.63
CA ILE A 44 36.84 -7.41 -14.31
C ILE A 44 37.82 -8.24 -13.47
N LYS A 45 38.53 -9.22 -14.07
CA LYS A 45 39.58 -10.00 -13.38
C LYS A 45 40.69 -9.12 -12.80
N CYS A 46 41.18 -8.15 -13.57
CA CYS A 46 42.23 -7.24 -13.12
C CYS A 46 41.73 -6.31 -12.01
N LEU A 47 40.61 -5.60 -12.23
CA LEU A 47 40.05 -4.68 -11.24
C LEU A 47 39.72 -5.37 -9.90
N LEU A 48 39.16 -6.59 -9.93
CA LEU A 48 38.91 -7.36 -8.71
C LEU A 48 40.20 -7.82 -8.01
N ARG A 49 41.30 -8.05 -8.73
CA ARG A 49 42.61 -8.37 -8.12
C ARG A 49 43.14 -7.15 -7.37
N ASP A 50 43.09 -5.97 -8.01
CA ASP A 50 43.66 -4.74 -7.47
C ASP A 50 42.86 -4.23 -6.26
N VAL A 51 41.53 -4.34 -6.29
CA VAL A 51 40.65 -4.02 -5.15
C VAL A 51 40.84 -5.00 -3.98
N LYS A 52 41.06 -6.30 -4.24
CA LYS A 52 41.41 -7.28 -3.18
C LYS A 52 42.78 -6.98 -2.55
N ALA A 53 43.75 -6.54 -3.35
CA ALA A 53 45.04 -6.08 -2.84
C ALA A 53 44.89 -4.83 -1.97
N ALA A 54 44.09 -3.84 -2.39
CA ALA A 54 43.83 -2.62 -1.63
C ALA A 54 43.07 -2.87 -0.29
N SER A 55 42.16 -3.85 -0.25
CA SER A 55 41.47 -4.26 0.98
C SER A 55 42.37 -4.99 1.99
N SER A 56 43.49 -5.54 1.55
CA SER A 56 44.42 -6.27 2.40
C SER A 56 45.51 -5.31 2.87
N ASN A 57 45.79 -5.18 4.17
CA ASN A 57 46.84 -4.29 4.71
C ASN A 57 48.30 -4.71 4.37
N SER A 58 48.50 -5.43 3.28
CA SER A 58 49.76 -6.01 2.83
C SER A 58 50.64 -4.99 2.10
N GLY A 59 51.14 -3.99 2.83
CA GLY A 59 52.36 -3.20 2.51
C GLY A 59 52.35 -2.26 1.30
N THR A 60 51.71 -2.63 0.19
CA THR A 60 51.66 -1.89 -1.08
C THR A 60 50.22 -1.49 -1.38
N LYS A 61 49.80 -0.31 -0.91
CA LYS A 61 48.52 0.28 -1.31
C LYS A 61 48.59 0.67 -2.79
N THR A 62 48.05 -0.19 -3.65
CA THR A 62 47.96 0.02 -5.09
C THR A 62 46.87 1.03 -5.49
N LEU A 63 45.84 1.19 -4.66
CA LEU A 63 44.73 2.12 -4.87
C LEU A 63 44.43 2.89 -3.57
N SER A 64 44.04 4.16 -3.70
CA SER A 64 43.41 4.93 -2.62
C SER A 64 41.95 4.53 -2.41
N PHE A 65 41.31 5.03 -1.35
CA PHE A 65 39.87 4.80 -1.10
C PHE A 65 39.00 5.28 -2.27
N LYS A 66 39.26 6.49 -2.79
CA LYS A 66 38.52 7.05 -3.94
C LYS A 66 38.70 6.20 -5.20
N GLU A 67 39.92 5.79 -5.51
CA GLU A 67 40.20 4.93 -6.67
C GLU A 67 39.59 3.53 -6.50
N THR A 68 39.47 3.04 -5.26
CA THR A 68 38.81 1.77 -4.94
C THR A 68 37.30 1.85 -5.21
N ALA A 69 36.64 2.93 -4.79
CA ALA A 69 35.24 3.19 -5.12
C ALA A 69 35.03 3.33 -6.64
N GLN A 70 35.92 4.04 -7.35
CA GLN A 70 35.89 4.15 -8.81
C GLN A 70 36.14 2.80 -9.51
N ALA A 71 37.04 1.96 -9.00
CA ALA A 71 37.29 0.62 -9.54
C ALA A 71 36.08 -0.30 -9.37
N LEU A 72 35.41 -0.26 -8.22
CA LEU A 72 34.16 -1.00 -7.98
C LEU A 72 33.01 -0.47 -8.85
N LEU A 73 32.92 0.85 -9.06
CA LEU A 73 31.97 1.46 -9.99
C LEU A 73 32.22 1.03 -11.44
N ALA A 74 33.49 0.92 -11.87
CA ALA A 74 33.86 0.37 -13.16
C ALA A 74 33.46 -1.11 -13.29
N VAL A 75 33.72 -1.94 -12.26
CA VAL A 75 33.25 -3.34 -12.21
C VAL A 75 31.72 -3.42 -12.29
N LYS A 76 30.96 -2.55 -11.60
CA LYS A 76 29.50 -2.49 -11.71
C LYS A 76 29.06 -2.17 -13.15
N THR A 77 29.69 -1.19 -13.80
CA THR A 77 29.37 -0.81 -15.18
C THR A 77 29.66 -1.93 -16.17
N LEU A 78 30.82 -2.60 -16.05
CA LEU A 78 31.13 -3.80 -16.85
C LEU A 78 30.13 -4.94 -16.57
N GLY A 79 29.71 -5.11 -15.31
CA GLY A 79 28.71 -6.08 -14.87
C GLY A 79 27.29 -5.85 -15.40
N LYS A 80 26.97 -4.69 -16.01
CA LYS A 80 25.65 -4.44 -16.64
C LYS A 80 25.38 -5.34 -17.86
N ASN A 81 26.41 -6.00 -18.41
CA ASN A 81 26.27 -6.95 -19.50
C ASN A 81 26.29 -8.40 -18.98
N PRO A 82 25.46 -9.32 -19.50
CA PRO A 82 25.42 -10.72 -19.07
C PRO A 82 26.78 -11.41 -19.00
N ALA A 83 27.66 -11.23 -20.00
CA ALA A 83 28.99 -11.87 -19.99
C ALA A 83 29.89 -11.39 -18.84
N GLY A 84 29.75 -10.13 -18.42
CA GLY A 84 30.45 -9.61 -17.24
C GLY A 84 29.85 -10.15 -15.94
N SER A 85 28.52 -10.15 -15.85
CA SER A 85 27.80 -10.69 -14.69
C SER A 85 27.98 -12.20 -14.51
N GLU A 86 28.14 -12.98 -15.58
CA GLU A 86 28.40 -14.43 -15.52
C GLU A 86 29.74 -14.74 -14.84
N TYR A 87 30.79 -13.95 -15.12
CA TYR A 87 32.05 -14.07 -14.39
C TYR A 87 31.93 -13.68 -12.91
N LEU A 88 31.16 -12.62 -12.61
CA LEU A 88 30.88 -12.19 -11.23
C LEU A 88 30.02 -13.20 -10.45
N ALA A 89 29.15 -13.96 -11.12
CA ALA A 89 28.24 -14.95 -10.54
C ALA A 89 28.89 -16.24 -10.01
N SER A 90 30.20 -16.40 -10.18
CA SER A 90 30.95 -17.53 -9.63
C SER A 90 31.11 -17.45 -8.10
N PRO A 91 31.11 -18.58 -7.35
CA PRO A 91 31.12 -18.57 -5.89
C PRO A 91 32.26 -17.75 -5.29
N THR A 92 33.47 -17.91 -5.84
CA THR A 92 34.69 -17.23 -5.40
C THR A 92 34.66 -15.72 -5.61
N ASN A 93 33.92 -15.23 -6.62
CA ASN A 93 33.78 -13.80 -6.88
C ASN A 93 32.65 -13.18 -6.05
N LEU A 94 31.52 -13.87 -5.89
CA LEU A 94 30.44 -13.44 -4.99
C LEU A 94 30.92 -13.34 -3.54
N SER A 95 31.60 -14.39 -3.03
CA SER A 95 32.20 -14.41 -1.69
C SER A 95 33.25 -13.31 -1.51
N ALA A 96 34.08 -13.06 -2.51
CA ALA A 96 35.03 -11.96 -2.46
C ALA A 96 34.36 -10.57 -2.47
N LEU A 97 33.31 -10.35 -3.26
CA LEU A 97 32.56 -9.08 -3.26
C LEU A 97 31.88 -8.82 -1.91
N LEU A 98 31.32 -9.86 -1.25
CA LEU A 98 30.78 -9.78 0.11
C LEU A 98 31.85 -9.46 1.16
N THR A 99 33.05 -10.03 0.99
CA THR A 99 34.19 -9.73 1.85
C THR A 99 34.60 -8.27 1.68
N LEU A 100 34.72 -7.78 0.44
CA LEU A 100 35.06 -6.39 0.13
C LEU A 100 34.03 -5.39 0.67
N SER A 101 32.72 -5.65 0.48
CA SER A 101 31.68 -4.76 1.03
C SER A 101 31.70 -4.68 2.56
N SER A 102 32.15 -5.75 3.22
CA SER A 102 32.34 -5.81 4.68
C SER A 102 33.64 -5.12 5.13
N SER A 103 34.73 -5.25 4.37
CA SER A 103 36.01 -4.58 4.63
C SER A 103 35.90 -3.06 4.55
N PHE A 104 35.15 -2.55 3.56
CA PHE A 104 34.95 -1.12 3.33
C PHE A 104 33.78 -0.52 4.12
N LYS A 105 33.48 -1.04 5.33
CA LYS A 105 32.38 -0.53 6.18
C LYS A 105 32.44 0.99 6.47
N ASP A 106 33.65 1.55 6.48
CA ASP A 106 33.92 2.97 6.76
C ASP A 106 33.87 3.84 5.49
N ASP A 107 33.76 3.22 4.31
CA ASP A 107 33.56 3.86 3.00
C ASP A 107 32.22 3.37 2.39
N PRO A 108 31.11 4.10 2.60
CA PRO A 108 29.79 3.67 2.15
C PRO A 108 29.65 3.66 0.61
N GLU A 109 30.49 4.41 -0.13
CA GLU A 109 30.50 4.41 -1.58
C GLU A 109 31.11 3.12 -2.13
N ALA A 110 32.32 2.77 -1.68
CA ALA A 110 32.97 1.52 -2.06
C ALA A 110 32.15 0.28 -1.64
N SER A 111 31.65 0.25 -0.40
CA SER A 111 30.80 -0.84 0.08
C SER A 111 29.50 -0.96 -0.74
N GLY A 112 28.85 0.18 -1.06
CA GLY A 112 27.65 0.22 -1.88
C GLY A 112 27.88 -0.27 -3.32
N GLU A 113 28.98 0.12 -3.96
CA GLU A 113 29.32 -0.33 -5.31
C GLU A 113 29.63 -1.83 -5.37
N ALA A 114 30.33 -2.40 -4.38
CA ALA A 114 30.52 -3.85 -4.26
C ALA A 114 29.19 -4.61 -4.14
N LEU A 115 28.24 -4.12 -3.33
CA LEU A 115 26.90 -4.69 -3.22
C LEU A 115 26.09 -4.56 -4.53
N ARG A 116 26.24 -3.44 -5.26
CA ARG A 116 25.59 -3.26 -6.58
C ARG A 116 26.13 -4.23 -7.64
N CYS A 117 27.41 -4.60 -7.60
CA CYS A 117 27.96 -5.66 -8.45
C CYS A 117 27.26 -7.00 -8.21
N ILE A 118 27.04 -7.37 -6.94
CA ILE A 118 26.30 -8.58 -6.55
C ILE A 118 24.84 -8.49 -7.03
N ALA A 119 24.16 -7.37 -6.79
CA ALA A 119 22.77 -7.18 -7.19
C ALA A 119 22.58 -7.29 -8.72
N ASN A 120 23.51 -6.76 -9.52
CA ASN A 120 23.48 -6.90 -10.99
C ASN A 120 23.67 -8.37 -11.43
N ALA A 121 24.62 -9.10 -10.82
CA ALA A 121 24.85 -10.50 -11.13
C ALA A 121 23.61 -11.37 -10.79
N LEU A 122 22.99 -11.14 -9.62
CA LEU A 122 21.74 -11.79 -9.21
C LEU A 122 20.54 -11.44 -10.10
N LEU A 123 20.50 -10.22 -10.64
CA LEU A 123 19.43 -9.78 -11.52
C LEU A 123 19.53 -10.47 -12.89
N LEU A 124 20.71 -10.42 -13.50
CA LEU A 124 20.95 -10.87 -14.88
C LEU A 124 21.19 -12.38 -15.02
N ILE A 125 21.73 -13.04 -14.00
CA ILE A 125 22.12 -14.46 -14.06
C ILE A 125 21.30 -15.24 -13.03
N GLU A 126 20.31 -16.00 -13.48
CA GLU A 126 19.44 -16.79 -12.61
C GLU A 126 20.22 -17.77 -11.72
N LYS A 127 21.21 -18.48 -12.30
CA LYS A 127 22.09 -19.39 -11.56
C LYS A 127 22.80 -18.72 -10.38
N ALA A 128 23.15 -17.43 -10.50
CA ALA A 128 23.84 -16.68 -9.44
C ALA A 128 23.02 -16.62 -8.15
N ARG A 129 21.69 -16.62 -8.26
CA ARG A 129 20.76 -16.56 -7.11
C ARG A 129 20.87 -17.80 -6.24
N SER A 130 21.03 -18.97 -6.86
CA SER A 130 21.26 -20.23 -6.15
C SER A 130 22.70 -20.32 -5.63
N THR A 131 23.70 -19.99 -6.46
CA THR A 131 25.13 -19.92 -6.05
C THR A 131 25.35 -19.04 -4.81
N PHE A 132 24.65 -17.90 -4.73
CA PHE A 132 24.75 -16.95 -3.63
C PHE A 132 24.22 -17.50 -2.29
N LEU A 133 23.36 -18.53 -2.35
CA LEU A 133 22.76 -19.20 -1.19
C LEU A 133 23.47 -20.51 -0.82
N GLU A 134 24.40 -20.98 -1.64
CA GLU A 134 25.22 -22.15 -1.35
C GLU A 134 26.18 -21.86 -0.17
N LYS A 135 26.52 -22.91 0.58
CA LYS A 135 27.37 -22.82 1.79
C LYS A 135 28.78 -22.26 1.54
N GLU A 136 29.25 -22.26 0.29
CA GLU A 136 30.52 -21.64 -0.10
C GLU A 136 30.50 -20.11 -0.03
N VAL A 137 29.32 -19.51 -0.22
CA VAL A 137 29.12 -18.05 -0.23
C VAL A 137 28.40 -17.57 1.03
N ASP A 138 27.39 -18.33 1.51
CA ASP A 138 26.48 -17.97 2.61
C ASP A 138 25.95 -16.51 2.52
N GLY A 139 25.74 -16.05 1.28
CA GLY A 139 25.49 -14.65 0.98
C GLY A 139 24.18 -14.14 1.54
N GLY A 140 23.19 -15.01 1.67
CA GLY A 140 21.91 -14.70 2.33
C GLY A 140 22.08 -14.32 3.80
N THR A 141 22.79 -15.14 4.58
CA THR A 141 23.03 -14.90 6.02
C THR A 141 23.87 -13.65 6.25
N ILE A 142 24.88 -13.43 5.39
CA ILE A 142 25.71 -12.22 5.41
C ILE A 142 24.88 -10.99 5.05
N ALA A 143 24.07 -11.03 3.99
CA ALA A 143 23.25 -9.89 3.56
C ALA A 143 22.17 -9.50 4.60
N ILE A 144 21.53 -10.46 5.28
CA ILE A 144 20.62 -10.18 6.41
C ILE A 144 21.39 -9.53 7.57
N SER A 145 22.59 -10.03 7.87
CA SER A 145 23.48 -9.49 8.91
C SER A 145 23.98 -8.08 8.61
N MET A 146 24.20 -7.75 7.33
CA MET A 146 24.50 -6.38 6.89
C MET A 146 23.25 -5.49 6.97
N LEU A 147 22.08 -5.99 6.56
CA LEU A 147 20.82 -5.25 6.60
C LEU A 147 20.47 -4.82 8.03
N GLU A 148 20.65 -5.72 9.02
CA GLU A 148 20.46 -5.44 10.45
C GLU A 148 21.25 -4.21 10.91
N LYS A 149 22.50 -4.07 10.46
CA LYS A 149 23.43 -2.99 10.86
C LYS A 149 23.25 -1.70 10.06
N SER A 150 22.85 -1.79 8.80
CA SER A 150 22.73 -0.63 7.88
C SER A 150 21.64 0.36 8.31
N SER A 151 22.03 1.62 8.50
CA SER A 151 21.10 2.75 8.72
C SER A 151 20.89 3.63 7.48
N LEU A 152 21.80 3.56 6.50
CA LEU A 152 21.74 4.34 5.26
C LEU A 152 20.66 3.80 4.32
N PRO A 153 19.73 4.63 3.81
CA PRO A 153 18.68 4.18 2.89
C PRO A 153 19.23 3.49 1.64
N ASP A 154 20.33 3.98 1.09
CA ASP A 154 20.98 3.38 -0.09
C ASP A 154 21.50 1.96 0.15
N HIS A 155 22.10 1.69 1.31
CA HIS A 155 22.52 0.32 1.68
C HIS A 155 21.31 -0.57 1.95
N ILE A 156 20.28 -0.05 2.63
CA ILE A 156 19.02 -0.78 2.87
C ILE A 156 18.35 -1.17 1.53
N PHE A 157 18.34 -0.26 0.55
CA PHE A 157 17.84 -0.50 -0.80
C PHE A 157 18.57 -1.65 -1.50
N ILE A 158 19.90 -1.60 -1.56
CA ILE A 158 20.69 -2.64 -2.28
C ILE A 158 20.57 -3.99 -1.57
N LEU A 159 20.65 -4.03 -0.24
CA LEU A 159 20.53 -5.27 0.54
C LEU A 159 19.13 -5.87 0.45
N SER A 160 18.07 -5.04 0.50
CA SER A 160 16.69 -5.51 0.29
C SER A 160 16.51 -6.09 -1.11
N ARG A 161 17.13 -5.48 -2.14
CA ARG A 161 17.12 -6.00 -3.52
C ARG A 161 17.85 -7.33 -3.66
N ILE A 162 19.03 -7.47 -3.07
CA ILE A 162 19.80 -8.73 -3.05
C ILE A 162 18.93 -9.83 -2.43
N LEU A 163 18.38 -9.59 -1.25
CA LEU A 163 17.55 -10.57 -0.54
C LEU A 163 16.26 -10.88 -1.31
N PHE A 164 15.59 -9.88 -1.89
CA PHE A 164 14.43 -10.08 -2.76
C PHE A 164 14.76 -10.99 -3.95
N LEU A 165 15.85 -10.74 -4.68
CA LEU A 165 16.29 -11.59 -5.77
C LEU A 165 16.65 -13.00 -5.29
N SER A 166 17.25 -13.15 -4.11
CA SER A 166 17.52 -14.45 -3.49
C SER A 166 16.24 -15.22 -3.09
N THR A 167 15.13 -14.55 -2.74
CA THR A 167 13.87 -15.26 -2.48
C THR A 167 13.31 -16.01 -3.69
N ALA A 168 13.71 -15.64 -4.91
CA ALA A 168 13.32 -16.36 -6.12
C ALA A 168 13.99 -17.75 -6.26
N SER A 169 15.12 -18.00 -5.59
CA SER A 169 15.86 -19.27 -5.68
C SER A 169 15.31 -20.42 -4.82
N GLY A 170 14.30 -20.16 -3.98
CA GLY A 170 13.42 -21.23 -3.51
C GLY A 170 13.01 -21.20 -2.03
N PRO A 171 12.17 -22.18 -1.63
CA PRO A 171 11.52 -22.20 -0.31
C PRO A 171 12.48 -22.29 0.88
N SER A 172 13.51 -23.15 0.82
CA SER A 172 14.38 -23.44 1.96
C SER A 172 15.08 -22.20 2.53
N PHE A 173 15.44 -21.24 1.68
CA PHE A 173 16.03 -19.98 2.10
C PHE A 173 15.01 -19.06 2.80
N ILE A 174 13.79 -18.94 2.28
CA ILE A 174 12.71 -18.16 2.91
C ILE A 174 12.40 -18.71 4.31
N GLN A 175 12.33 -20.04 4.46
CA GLN A 175 12.14 -20.65 5.78
C GLN A 175 13.31 -20.32 6.72
N THR A 176 14.55 -20.55 6.27
CA THR A 176 15.74 -20.26 7.07
C THR A 176 15.81 -18.78 7.49
N MET A 177 15.44 -17.86 6.60
CA MET A 177 15.41 -16.42 6.84
C MET A 177 14.41 -16.02 7.94
N VAL A 178 13.22 -16.62 7.97
CA VAL A 178 12.18 -16.28 8.98
C VAL A 178 12.47 -16.95 10.32
N GLU A 179 13.03 -18.16 10.32
CA GLU A 179 13.19 -18.99 11.52
C GLU A 179 14.52 -18.77 12.27
N SER A 180 15.55 -18.31 11.58
CA SER A 180 16.87 -18.06 12.17
C SER A 180 16.94 -16.72 12.90
N LYS A 181 17.90 -16.60 13.83
CA LYS A 181 18.23 -15.33 14.49
C LYS A 181 19.54 -14.77 13.97
N TYR A 182 19.52 -13.48 13.64
CA TYR A 182 20.64 -12.71 13.11
C TYR A 182 21.00 -11.63 14.14
N HIS A 183 22.18 -11.72 14.75
CA HIS A 183 22.60 -10.84 15.86
C HIS A 183 21.59 -10.78 17.02
N GLY A 184 20.87 -11.89 17.26
CA GLY A 184 19.84 -12.01 18.30
C GLY A 184 18.43 -11.60 17.86
N ARG A 185 18.27 -10.97 16.69
CA ARG A 185 16.97 -10.52 16.14
C ARG A 185 16.42 -11.48 15.09
N THR A 186 15.10 -11.51 14.92
CA THR A 186 14.44 -12.19 13.78
C THR A 186 14.42 -11.30 12.55
N MET A 187 14.21 -11.86 11.36
CA MET A 187 14.04 -11.07 10.14
C MET A 187 12.84 -10.11 10.24
N VAL A 188 11.78 -10.51 10.95
CA VAL A 188 10.58 -9.69 11.19
C VAL A 188 10.91 -8.44 12.01
N GLU A 189 11.71 -8.58 13.07
CA GLU A 189 12.18 -7.45 13.88
C GLU A 189 13.13 -6.53 13.09
N ILE A 190 13.96 -7.09 12.21
CA ILE A 190 14.83 -6.34 11.32
C ILE A 190 13.99 -5.50 10.34
N ILE A 191 13.06 -6.13 9.62
CA ILE A 191 12.16 -5.44 8.67
C ILE A 191 11.40 -4.32 9.37
N GLY A 192 10.79 -4.59 10.54
CA GLY A 192 10.06 -3.59 11.31
C GLY A 192 10.91 -2.37 11.65
N ALA A 193 12.12 -2.58 12.16
CA ALA A 193 13.05 -1.50 12.48
C ALA A 193 13.50 -0.70 11.24
N LYS A 194 13.65 -1.33 10.07
CA LYS A 194 13.98 -0.63 8.81
C LYS A 194 12.78 0.13 8.24
N LEU A 195 11.57 -0.41 8.34
CA LEU A 195 10.34 0.31 7.98
C LEU A 195 10.19 1.59 8.81
N ASP A 196 10.32 1.52 10.13
CA ASP A 196 10.26 2.71 11.01
C ASP A 196 11.37 3.72 10.64
N THR A 197 12.61 3.26 10.45
CA THR A 197 13.76 4.11 10.06
C THR A 197 13.50 4.83 8.73
N LEU A 198 13.01 4.11 7.72
CA LEU A 198 12.73 4.66 6.40
C LEU A 198 11.49 5.56 6.41
N THR A 199 10.47 5.28 7.24
CA THR A 199 9.32 6.18 7.43
C THR A 199 9.80 7.54 7.94
N VAL A 200 10.66 7.58 8.96
CA VAL A 200 11.29 8.83 9.43
C VAL A 200 12.12 9.49 8.32
N GLY A 201 12.89 8.71 7.57
CA GLY A 201 13.68 9.20 6.44
C GLY A 201 12.83 9.86 5.34
N ILE A 202 11.69 9.27 4.97
CA ILE A 202 10.77 9.83 3.97
C ILE A 202 10.15 11.13 4.46
N LEU A 203 9.72 11.18 5.73
CA LEU A 203 9.15 12.40 6.33
C LEU A 203 10.19 13.53 6.45
N ALA A 204 11.47 13.19 6.62
CA ALA A 204 12.59 14.13 6.60
C ALA A 204 13.07 14.53 5.20
N GLY A 205 12.49 13.98 4.12
CA GLY A 205 12.90 14.25 2.74
C GLY A 205 14.24 13.61 2.33
N THR A 206 14.68 12.55 3.01
CA THR A 206 15.94 11.86 2.74
C THR A 206 15.92 11.16 1.37
N LYS A 207 16.93 11.46 0.54
CA LYS A 207 17.13 10.82 -0.78
C LYS A 207 17.22 9.29 -0.63
N MET A 208 16.73 8.55 -1.64
CA MET A 208 16.65 7.08 -1.68
C MET A 208 15.70 6.43 -0.65
N ALA A 209 15.07 7.16 0.26
CA ALA A 209 14.26 6.54 1.33
C ALA A 209 12.96 5.91 0.82
N ARG A 210 12.34 6.45 -0.23
CA ARG A 210 11.11 5.89 -0.85
C ARG A 210 11.42 4.63 -1.65
N GLU A 211 12.53 4.65 -2.36
CA GLU A 211 13.07 3.57 -3.18
C GLU A 211 13.52 2.40 -2.30
N ALA A 212 14.27 2.69 -1.23
CA ALA A 212 14.66 1.73 -0.21
C ALA A 212 13.45 1.06 0.46
N MET A 213 12.44 1.83 0.82
CA MET A 213 11.21 1.29 1.41
C MET A 213 10.45 0.42 0.41
N SER A 214 10.42 0.80 -0.86
CA SER A 214 9.75 0.03 -1.91
C SER A 214 10.40 -1.34 -2.11
N ASP A 215 11.73 -1.43 -2.18
CA ASP A 215 12.43 -2.71 -2.31
C ASP A 215 12.40 -3.55 -1.01
N LEU A 216 12.41 -2.92 0.17
CA LEU A 216 12.18 -3.62 1.45
C LEU A 216 10.76 -4.20 1.54
N LEU A 217 9.74 -3.48 1.06
CA LEU A 217 8.36 -3.97 1.04
C LEU A 217 8.15 -5.08 0.00
N LYS A 218 8.87 -5.08 -1.13
CA LYS A 218 8.86 -6.23 -2.08
C LYS A 218 9.42 -7.50 -1.41
N LEU A 219 10.54 -7.39 -0.68
CA LEU A 219 11.06 -8.48 0.14
C LEU A 219 10.04 -8.92 1.19
N THR A 220 9.45 -7.98 1.91
CA THR A 220 8.43 -8.25 2.95
C THR A 220 7.21 -8.98 2.36
N PHE A 221 6.71 -8.54 1.21
CA PHE A 221 5.60 -9.17 0.50
C PHE A 221 5.93 -10.60 0.08
N ASN A 222 7.13 -10.88 -0.45
CA ASN A 222 7.54 -12.24 -0.78
C ASN A 222 7.57 -13.17 0.45
N LEU A 223 8.03 -12.67 1.62
CA LEU A 223 7.98 -13.46 2.86
C LEU A 223 6.53 -13.75 3.28
N LEU A 224 5.66 -12.73 3.26
CA LEU A 224 4.25 -12.87 3.59
C LEU A 224 3.48 -13.80 2.64
N LEU A 225 3.82 -13.80 1.35
CA LEU A 225 3.18 -14.62 0.32
C LEU A 225 3.63 -16.09 0.35
N HIS A 226 4.92 -16.34 0.56
CA HIS A 226 5.51 -17.67 0.39
C HIS A 226 5.66 -18.44 1.72
N TYR A 227 6.12 -17.80 2.80
CA TYR A 227 6.40 -18.50 4.06
C TYR A 227 5.19 -19.27 4.63
N PRO A 228 3.96 -18.71 4.69
CA PRO A 228 2.80 -19.45 5.18
C PRO A 228 2.40 -20.66 4.33
N LYS A 229 2.78 -20.70 3.04
CA LYS A 229 2.44 -21.83 2.16
C LYS A 229 3.35 -23.04 2.37
N MET A 230 4.51 -22.83 2.99
CA MET A 230 5.62 -23.77 3.10
C MET A 230 5.75 -24.49 4.45
N VAL A 231 5.26 -23.87 5.53
CA VAL A 231 5.34 -24.41 6.91
C VAL A 231 3.97 -24.96 7.31
N GLU A 232 3.91 -25.75 8.39
CA GLU A 232 2.66 -26.01 9.11
C GLU A 232 2.06 -24.67 9.54
N ALA A 233 0.99 -24.28 8.86
CA ALA A 233 0.36 -22.97 8.96
C ALA A 233 -1.15 -23.18 9.13
N GLU A 234 -1.77 -22.35 9.96
CA GLU A 234 -3.17 -22.52 10.33
C GLU A 234 -4.09 -22.08 9.18
N PRO A 235 -5.10 -22.87 8.80
CA PRO A 235 -6.10 -22.46 7.82
C PRO A 235 -6.91 -21.27 8.36
N GLN A 236 -7.01 -20.21 7.58
CA GLN A 236 -7.71 -18.96 7.95
C GLN A 236 -9.19 -18.97 7.51
N THR A 237 -9.58 -19.88 6.62
CA THR A 237 -10.96 -20.09 6.16
C THR A 237 -11.34 -21.58 6.27
N THR A 238 -12.64 -21.88 6.33
CA THR A 238 -13.16 -23.25 6.30
C THR A 238 -13.05 -23.92 4.93
N GLU A 239 -12.80 -23.14 3.88
CA GLU A 239 -12.64 -23.61 2.50
C GLU A 239 -11.19 -24.08 2.25
N ALA A 240 -10.20 -23.45 2.89
CA ALA A 240 -8.77 -23.79 2.80
C ALA A 240 -8.39 -25.21 3.23
N THR A 241 -9.32 -25.97 3.85
CA THR A 241 -9.12 -27.39 4.20
C THR A 241 -9.39 -28.37 3.06
N ASN A 242 -9.85 -27.91 1.89
CA ASN A 242 -10.07 -28.77 0.72
C ASN A 242 -8.73 -29.23 0.09
N PRO A 243 -8.39 -30.54 0.09
CA PRO A 243 -7.08 -31.00 -0.40
C PRO A 243 -6.92 -30.97 -1.93
N ASN A 244 -7.99 -30.69 -2.68
CA ASN A 244 -7.98 -30.63 -4.14
C ASN A 244 -7.81 -29.21 -4.72
N GLU A 245 -7.75 -28.17 -3.87
CA GLU A 245 -7.65 -26.77 -4.30
C GLU A 245 -6.22 -26.23 -4.11
N HIS A 246 -5.79 -25.36 -5.02
CA HIS A 246 -4.46 -24.73 -4.92
C HIS A 246 -4.44 -23.73 -3.77
N LYS A 247 -3.45 -23.81 -2.87
CA LYS A 247 -3.27 -22.87 -1.74
C LYS A 247 -3.33 -21.41 -2.21
N VAL A 248 -4.43 -20.71 -1.96
CA VAL A 248 -4.68 -19.32 -2.35
C VAL A 248 -3.90 -18.39 -1.40
N LEU A 249 -3.83 -17.10 -1.74
CA LEU A 249 -3.24 -16.08 -0.88
C LEU A 249 -4.20 -15.78 0.29
N GLY A 250 -3.70 -15.89 1.52
CA GLY A 250 -4.48 -15.62 2.74
C GLY A 250 -5.09 -16.87 3.40
N ASP A 251 -5.14 -18.00 2.70
CA ASP A 251 -5.66 -19.28 3.21
C ASP A 251 -4.89 -19.82 4.43
N PHE A 252 -3.59 -19.54 4.50
CA PHE A 252 -2.68 -20.08 5.51
C PHE A 252 -1.92 -18.95 6.18
N TRP A 253 -1.71 -19.05 7.50
CA TRP A 253 -0.92 -18.07 8.25
C TRP A 253 0.01 -18.71 9.29
N SER A 254 1.10 -18.01 9.62
CA SER A 254 2.03 -18.41 10.67
C SER A 254 2.31 -17.23 11.61
N SER A 255 2.13 -17.45 12.90
CA SER A 255 2.31 -16.44 13.96
C SER A 255 3.72 -15.84 14.04
N LYS A 256 4.73 -16.51 13.44
CA LYS A 256 6.08 -15.94 13.30
C LYS A 256 6.11 -14.64 12.48
N LEU A 257 5.10 -14.38 11.64
CA LEU A 257 4.97 -13.16 10.84
C LEU A 257 4.16 -12.05 11.53
N ASP A 258 3.52 -12.31 12.68
CA ASP A 258 2.62 -11.36 13.36
C ASP A 258 3.30 -10.01 13.66
N GLY A 259 4.60 -10.04 13.97
CA GLY A 259 5.41 -8.85 14.22
C GLY A 259 5.57 -7.90 13.03
N LEU A 260 5.19 -8.30 11.81
CA LEU A 260 5.17 -7.43 10.63
C LEU A 260 3.95 -6.51 10.60
N LEU A 261 2.83 -6.88 11.23
CA LEU A 261 1.61 -6.07 11.17
C LEU A 261 1.77 -4.69 11.85
N PRO A 262 2.28 -4.56 13.08
CA PRO A 262 2.46 -3.25 13.72
C PRO A 262 3.31 -2.24 12.92
N PRO A 263 4.50 -2.56 12.37
CA PRO A 263 5.25 -1.62 11.54
C PRO A 263 4.55 -1.34 10.20
N LEU A 264 3.91 -2.34 9.56
CA LEU A 264 3.13 -2.10 8.34
C LEU A 264 1.96 -1.14 8.58
N LEU A 265 1.27 -1.21 9.73
CA LEU A 265 0.21 -0.27 10.09
C LEU A 265 0.75 1.13 10.43
N ARG A 266 1.93 1.25 11.06
CA ARG A 266 2.58 2.54 11.32
C ARG A 266 3.04 3.21 10.02
N THR A 267 3.76 2.49 9.17
CA THR A 267 4.17 2.99 7.84
C THR A 267 2.93 3.26 6.98
N PHE A 268 1.93 2.38 7.06
CA PHE A 268 0.49 2.60 6.86
C PHE A 268 0.12 4.07 7.09
N THR A 269 -0.21 4.40 8.33
CA THR A 269 -0.81 5.69 8.69
C THR A 269 0.10 6.89 8.55
N SER A 270 1.42 6.71 8.60
CA SER A 270 2.39 7.82 8.68
C SER A 270 2.84 8.36 7.32
N LEU A 271 2.73 7.58 6.24
CA LEU A 271 3.13 8.05 4.91
C LEU A 271 2.12 9.10 4.38
N PRO A 272 2.56 10.24 3.84
CA PRO A 272 1.68 11.18 3.16
C PRO A 272 1.25 10.63 1.79
N PRO A 273 0.07 11.03 1.28
CA PRO A 273 -0.28 10.86 -0.13
C PRO A 273 0.79 11.47 -1.05
N THR A 274 0.87 10.97 -2.28
CA THR A 274 1.84 11.44 -3.28
C THR A 274 1.22 12.37 -4.32
N PHE A 275 2.06 13.00 -5.13
CA PHE A 275 1.64 13.87 -6.25
C PHE A 275 2.51 13.55 -7.47
N PRO A 276 1.97 13.50 -8.71
CA PRO A 276 0.58 13.77 -9.08
C PRO A 276 -0.40 12.68 -8.64
N GLY A 277 -0.03 11.40 -8.71
CA GLY A 277 -0.90 10.30 -8.28
C GLY A 277 -0.96 10.16 -6.75
N PRO A 278 -2.15 10.16 -6.12
CA PRO A 278 -2.29 10.13 -4.66
C PRO A 278 -1.83 8.83 -4.00
N VAL A 279 -1.90 7.71 -4.74
CA VAL A 279 -1.49 6.37 -4.28
C VAL A 279 -0.38 5.85 -5.20
N SER A 280 0.87 5.95 -4.75
CA SER A 280 2.05 5.42 -5.48
C SER A 280 3.03 4.70 -4.56
N ALA A 281 4.12 4.14 -5.09
CA ALA A 281 5.15 3.51 -4.26
C ALA A 281 5.84 4.54 -3.33
N PRO A 282 6.12 4.20 -2.05
CA PRO A 282 6.01 2.87 -1.43
C PRO A 282 4.61 2.51 -0.90
N LEU A 283 3.65 3.44 -0.85
CA LEU A 283 2.33 3.23 -0.21
C LEU A 283 1.57 2.05 -0.83
N THR A 284 1.63 1.89 -2.16
CA THR A 284 1.07 0.72 -2.87
C THR A 284 1.62 -0.60 -2.33
N HIS A 285 2.93 -0.71 -2.11
CA HIS A 285 3.55 -1.93 -1.58
C HIS A 285 3.18 -2.19 -0.11
N VAL A 286 2.90 -1.16 0.69
CA VAL A 286 2.37 -1.33 2.06
C VAL A 286 0.96 -1.91 2.00
N ILE A 287 0.09 -1.37 1.13
CA ILE A 287 -1.27 -1.87 0.92
C ILE A 287 -1.26 -3.34 0.48
N HIS A 288 -0.43 -3.70 -0.50
CA HIS A 288 -0.25 -5.09 -0.93
C HIS A 288 0.20 -6.00 0.22
N SER A 289 1.14 -5.55 1.05
CA SER A 289 1.59 -6.31 2.23
C SER A 289 0.46 -6.50 3.25
N LEU A 290 -0.32 -5.45 3.54
CA LEU A 290 -1.43 -5.49 4.50
C LEU A 290 -2.56 -6.45 4.07
N ILE A 291 -2.84 -6.59 2.76
CA ILE A 291 -3.85 -7.53 2.26
C ILE A 291 -3.46 -8.99 2.49
N THR A 292 -2.17 -9.32 2.53
CA THR A 292 -1.72 -10.70 2.81
C THR A 292 -1.90 -11.10 4.28
N VAL A 293 -1.95 -10.13 5.21
CA VAL A 293 -2.05 -10.38 6.65
C VAL A 293 -3.52 -10.66 7.01
N PRO A 294 -3.86 -11.76 7.70
CA PRO A 294 -5.24 -12.07 8.10
C PRO A 294 -5.71 -11.20 9.27
N ILE A 295 -7.02 -11.18 9.47
CA ILE A 295 -7.68 -10.52 10.60
C ILE A 295 -8.24 -11.61 11.53
N ASN A 296 -7.34 -12.47 12.02
CA ASN A 296 -7.67 -13.57 12.93
C ASN A 296 -7.78 -13.10 14.39
N ARG A 297 -8.09 -14.02 15.30
CA ARG A 297 -8.32 -13.72 16.74
C ARG A 297 -7.16 -12.96 17.39
N GLU A 298 -5.92 -13.34 17.08
CA GLU A 298 -4.71 -12.80 17.70
C GLU A 298 -4.30 -11.45 17.10
N LEU A 299 -4.49 -11.26 15.79
CA LEU A 299 -4.16 -10.01 15.09
C LEU A 299 -5.28 -8.96 15.14
N ARG A 300 -6.53 -9.33 15.42
CA ARG A 300 -7.67 -8.40 15.50
C ARG A 300 -7.41 -7.18 16.43
N PRO A 301 -6.85 -7.33 17.64
CA PRO A 301 -6.56 -6.18 18.51
C PRO A 301 -5.45 -5.26 17.97
N VAL A 302 -4.61 -5.75 17.06
CA VAL A 302 -3.58 -4.94 16.39
C VAL A 302 -4.17 -4.18 15.21
N TRP A 303 -5.06 -4.81 14.44
CA TRP A 303 -5.76 -4.19 13.30
C TRP A 303 -6.67 -3.02 13.70
N PHE A 304 -7.52 -3.23 14.70
CA PHE A 304 -8.54 -2.25 15.12
C PHE A 304 -8.16 -1.46 16.38
N GLY A 305 -7.02 -1.79 16.99
CA GLY A 305 -6.66 -1.34 18.34
C GLY A 305 -7.40 -2.12 19.43
N THR A 306 -6.91 -2.01 20.66
CA THR A 306 -7.60 -2.53 21.85
C THR A 306 -8.81 -1.65 22.16
N ASN A 307 -9.94 -1.94 21.50
CA ASN A 307 -11.24 -1.49 21.95
C ASN A 307 -11.53 -2.10 23.32
N ASN A 308 -11.28 -1.35 24.40
CA ASN A 308 -11.76 -1.68 25.74
C ASN A 308 -13.28 -1.51 25.78
N THR A 309 -14.00 -2.46 25.18
CA THR A 309 -15.44 -2.61 25.30
C THR A 309 -15.76 -3.00 26.75
N THR A 310 -16.09 -1.97 27.52
CA THR A 310 -16.79 -1.99 28.82
C THR A 310 -17.30 -3.36 29.28
N SER A 311 -16.57 -4.00 30.20
CA SER A 311 -17.22 -4.99 31.08
C SER A 311 -18.29 -4.26 31.92
N PRO A 312 -19.51 -4.82 32.09
CA PRO A 312 -20.58 -4.17 32.84
C PRO A 312 -20.23 -4.12 34.33
N ARG A 313 -19.62 -3.02 34.77
CA ARG A 313 -19.24 -2.82 36.16
C ARG A 313 -20.49 -2.50 36.97
N HIS A 314 -21.10 -3.52 37.57
CA HIS A 314 -22.21 -3.35 38.50
C HIS A 314 -21.85 -2.30 39.56
N SER A 315 -22.59 -1.18 39.53
CA SER A 315 -22.34 -0.04 40.39
C SER A 315 -22.95 -0.29 41.76
N ALA A 316 -22.18 -0.92 42.66
CA ALA A 316 -22.51 -0.97 44.07
C ALA A 316 -22.33 0.44 44.67
N SER A 317 -23.43 1.14 44.92
CA SER A 317 -23.41 2.44 45.60
C SER A 317 -22.94 2.30 47.04
N ASN A 318 -21.94 3.08 47.44
CA ASN A 318 -21.71 3.37 48.86
C ASN A 318 -21.21 4.81 49.02
N SER A 319 -22.11 5.68 49.47
CA SER A 319 -21.83 7.09 49.77
C SER A 319 -21.07 7.24 51.09
N PRO A 320 -19.98 8.03 51.15
CA PRO A 320 -19.44 8.47 52.43
C PRO A 320 -20.31 9.60 53.01
N LYS A 321 -20.73 9.45 54.28
CA LYS A 321 -21.49 10.48 54.99
C LYS A 321 -20.61 11.67 55.36
N HIS A 322 -21.19 12.85 55.25
CA HIS A 322 -20.66 14.10 55.77
C HIS A 322 -20.62 14.07 57.31
N ASN A 323 -19.56 14.55 57.96
CA ASN A 323 -19.66 15.04 59.34
C ASN A 323 -18.62 16.13 59.64
N SER A 324 -18.95 17.04 60.55
CA SER A 324 -18.30 18.35 60.70
C SER A 324 -17.60 18.52 62.06
N ARG A 325 -16.50 19.31 62.10
CA ARG A 325 -16.32 20.49 63.00
C ARG A 325 -14.91 21.12 62.98
N SER A 326 -14.90 22.43 62.75
CA SER A 326 -14.06 23.50 63.34
C SER A 326 -12.75 23.17 64.09
N GLN A 327 -11.67 23.88 63.75
CA GLN A 327 -11.09 24.97 64.57
C GLN A 327 -10.07 25.82 63.77
N THR A 328 -9.66 26.97 64.32
CA THR A 328 -8.96 28.09 63.64
C THR A 328 -7.45 28.18 64.02
N PRO A 329 -6.73 29.32 63.89
CA PRO A 329 -5.83 29.57 62.76
C PRO A 329 -4.35 29.80 63.15
N ALA A 330 -3.45 29.81 62.16
CA ALA A 330 -2.07 30.30 62.33
C ALA A 330 -1.58 31.05 61.08
N ALA A 331 -0.75 32.08 61.27
CA ALA A 331 -0.36 33.05 60.24
C ALA A 331 1.14 33.34 60.24
N SER A 332 1.68 33.66 59.07
CA SER A 332 2.97 34.36 58.82
C SER A 332 3.02 34.69 57.31
N SER A 333 2.86 35.95 56.86
CA SER A 333 3.93 36.95 56.57
C SER A 333 4.96 36.46 55.52
N SER A 334 5.48 37.21 54.54
CA SER A 334 5.39 38.62 54.08
C SER A 334 6.31 38.79 52.83
N SER A 335 6.31 39.81 51.96
CA SER A 335 5.52 41.05 51.79
C SER A 335 5.75 41.70 50.41
N SER A 336 4.66 42.01 49.69
CA SER A 336 4.39 43.25 48.92
C SER A 336 5.52 44.18 48.41
N ARG A 337 5.42 44.58 47.11
CA ARG A 337 5.31 45.97 46.59
C ARG A 337 5.26 45.92 45.03
N SER A 338 4.20 46.39 44.35
CA SER A 338 3.74 47.78 44.12
C SER A 338 4.55 48.52 43.07
N ASP A 339 4.01 48.73 41.86
CA ASP A 339 3.47 50.05 41.47
C ASP A 339 2.74 50.08 40.10
N SER A 340 1.97 51.16 39.92
CA SER A 340 1.28 51.67 38.73
C SER A 340 1.42 53.23 38.81
N PRO A 341 1.04 54.12 37.85
CA PRO A 341 -0.09 53.99 36.89
C PRO A 341 0.05 54.79 35.55
N THR A 342 -1.09 55.08 34.88
CA THR A 342 -1.35 56.14 33.86
C THR A 342 -0.75 56.01 32.44
N ARG A 343 -1.32 56.57 31.34
CA ARG A 343 -2.69 57.03 30.94
C ARG A 343 -2.69 57.34 29.41
N SER A 344 -3.89 57.32 28.79
CA SER A 344 -4.33 58.06 27.56
C SER A 344 -3.90 57.69 26.11
N SER A 345 -4.95 57.56 25.28
CA SER A 345 -5.21 58.17 23.94
C SER A 345 -4.59 57.67 22.61
N GLN A 346 -5.49 57.11 21.78
CA GLN A 346 -5.81 57.44 20.37
C GLN A 346 -4.83 57.19 19.17
N SER A 347 -5.48 56.66 18.12
CA SER A 347 -5.24 56.83 16.67
C SER A 347 -4.08 56.13 15.92
N ARG A 348 -4.49 55.19 15.04
CA ARG A 348 -4.07 54.94 13.64
C ARG A 348 -2.72 55.54 13.16
N THR A 349 -1.75 54.70 12.79
CA THR A 349 -1.40 54.31 11.39
C THR A 349 -0.08 53.51 11.30
N SER A 350 0.08 52.73 10.21
CA SER A 350 1.32 52.09 9.70
C SER A 350 2.05 51.00 10.51
N SER A 351 2.37 49.90 9.83
CA SER A 351 3.31 48.83 10.26
C SER A 351 4.76 49.34 10.31
N PRO A 352 5.64 48.75 11.14
CA PRO A 352 6.61 47.81 10.54
C PRO A 352 7.12 46.65 11.44
N ILE A 353 7.59 45.59 10.77
CA ILE A 353 8.75 44.70 11.09
C ILE A 353 8.93 44.21 12.54
N ALA A 354 8.73 42.90 12.75
CA ALA A 354 9.14 42.18 13.97
C ALA A 354 10.64 41.81 13.97
N PRO A 355 11.31 41.78 15.15
CA PRO A 355 12.74 41.46 15.25
C PRO A 355 13.04 39.96 15.09
N LYS A 356 14.21 39.64 14.55
CA LYS A 356 14.71 38.26 14.41
C LYS A 356 15.17 37.70 15.76
N PRO A 357 14.92 36.42 16.09
CA PRO A 357 15.38 35.81 17.34
C PRO A 357 16.91 35.63 17.36
N SER A 358 17.48 35.69 18.57
CA SER A 358 18.92 35.55 18.82
C SER A 358 19.45 34.16 18.42
N THR A 359 20.68 34.11 17.91
CA THR A 359 21.40 32.86 17.65
C THR A 359 21.61 32.02 18.91
N LEU A 360 21.62 32.67 20.09
CA LEU A 360 21.85 32.02 21.38
C LEU A 360 20.61 31.21 21.84
N ASP A 361 19.39 31.71 21.63
CA ASP A 361 18.15 30.96 21.93
C ASP A 361 18.02 29.70 21.05
N ARG A 362 18.45 29.81 19.79
CA ARG A 362 18.49 28.68 18.85
C ARG A 362 19.50 27.61 19.29
N ALA A 363 20.65 28.03 19.85
CA ALA A 363 21.64 27.11 20.40
C ALA A 363 21.15 26.39 21.67
N ILE A 364 20.47 27.12 22.58
CA ILE A 364 19.91 26.53 23.82
C ILE A 364 18.82 25.49 23.48
N SER A 365 17.94 25.77 22.52
CA SER A 365 16.89 24.84 22.09
C SER A 365 17.45 23.55 21.47
N VAL A 366 18.56 23.64 20.72
CA VAL A 366 19.27 22.47 20.18
C VAL A 366 20.01 21.68 21.28
N LEU A 367 20.61 22.36 22.26
CA LEU A 367 21.27 21.72 23.41
C LEU A 367 20.29 20.98 24.34
N ALA A 368 19.05 21.47 24.47
CA ALA A 368 18.00 20.80 25.22
C ALA A 368 17.53 19.48 24.54
N ALA A 369 17.56 19.43 23.20
CA ALA A 369 17.26 18.22 22.45
C ALA A 369 18.37 17.15 22.54
N GLY A 370 19.64 17.56 22.72
CA GLY A 370 20.81 16.68 22.68
C GLY A 370 21.11 15.86 23.94
N ARG A 371 20.34 15.97 25.03
CA ARG A 371 20.65 15.33 26.33
C ARG A 371 19.82 14.10 26.72
N ARG A 372 19.15 13.44 25.76
CA ARG A 372 18.51 12.13 25.99
C ARG A 372 19.40 10.97 25.53
N SER A 373 20.48 10.73 26.27
CA SER A 373 21.37 9.59 26.01
C SER A 373 20.91 8.32 26.73
N LEU A 374 20.67 7.26 25.95
CA LEU A 374 21.04 5.87 26.23
C LEU A 374 20.94 5.37 27.69
N SER A 375 19.75 5.00 28.16
CA SER A 375 19.50 3.75 28.92
C SER A 375 18.05 3.64 29.42
N ARG A 376 17.29 2.75 28.77
CA ARG A 376 16.01 2.08 29.17
C ARG A 376 15.09 2.02 27.94
N SER A 377 14.78 0.80 27.51
CA SER A 377 13.76 0.55 26.50
C SER A 377 12.42 1.10 26.98
N PRO A 378 11.74 2.00 26.25
CA PRO A 378 10.38 2.36 26.57
C PRO A 378 9.48 1.19 26.21
N SER A 379 8.82 0.61 27.20
CA SER A 379 7.78 -0.41 27.01
C SER A 379 6.67 0.16 26.11
N SER A 380 6.56 -0.41 24.91
CA SER A 380 5.58 -0.03 23.88
C SER A 380 4.16 -0.27 24.38
N ASN A 381 3.45 0.77 24.83
CA ASN A 381 2.03 0.68 25.18
C ASN A 381 1.25 2.01 25.09
N ASN A 382 1.68 2.95 24.22
CA ASN A 382 0.86 4.11 23.84
C ASN A 382 0.25 3.84 22.45
N ALA A 383 -0.77 2.99 22.41
CA ALA A 383 -1.59 2.79 21.23
C ALA A 383 -2.54 3.98 21.05
N THR A 384 -2.11 5.00 20.30
CA THR A 384 -3.05 5.87 19.58
C THR A 384 -3.88 4.94 18.69
N PRO A 385 -5.23 4.99 18.69
CA PRO A 385 -6.01 4.11 17.85
C PRO A 385 -5.69 4.40 16.39
N THR A 386 -4.95 3.49 15.76
CA THR A 386 -4.62 3.57 14.33
C THR A 386 -5.93 3.44 13.56
N ASN A 387 -6.44 4.57 13.07
CA ASN A 387 -7.67 4.60 12.30
C ASN A 387 -7.39 4.19 10.84
N VAL A 388 -6.96 2.93 10.69
CA VAL A 388 -6.54 2.29 9.43
C VAL A 388 -7.67 2.41 8.41
N LEU A 389 -8.90 2.14 8.86
CA LEU A 389 -10.11 2.21 8.05
C LEU A 389 -10.37 3.64 7.55
N GLN A 390 -10.42 4.63 8.44
CA GLN A 390 -10.65 6.02 8.03
C GLN A 390 -9.64 6.45 6.98
N ARG A 391 -8.35 6.19 7.20
CA ARG A 391 -7.32 6.58 6.24
C ARG A 391 -7.37 5.79 4.93
N ALA A 392 -7.85 4.55 4.94
CA ALA A 392 -8.10 3.80 3.71
C ALA A 392 -9.26 4.42 2.91
N CYS A 393 -10.35 4.79 3.58
CA CYS A 393 -11.47 5.53 2.98
C CYS A 393 -11.04 6.91 2.44
N ASP A 394 -10.28 7.68 3.22
CA ASP A 394 -9.76 9.00 2.81
C ASP A 394 -8.86 8.88 1.56
N LEU A 395 -7.97 7.88 1.52
CA LEU A 395 -7.13 7.59 0.35
C LEU A 395 -7.97 7.14 -0.86
N MET A 396 -9.04 6.38 -0.65
CA MET A 396 -9.94 5.94 -1.71
C MET A 396 -10.71 7.13 -2.30
N ASP A 397 -11.26 8.04 -1.48
CA ASP A 397 -11.96 9.22 -1.97
C ASP A 397 -11.04 10.18 -2.72
N VAL A 398 -9.84 10.46 -2.18
CA VAL A 398 -8.85 11.32 -2.85
C VAL A 398 -8.41 10.70 -4.18
N ALA A 399 -8.19 9.38 -4.22
CA ALA A 399 -7.84 8.69 -5.46
C ALA A 399 -8.99 8.68 -6.47
N PHE A 400 -10.21 8.37 -6.04
CA PHE A 400 -11.37 8.33 -6.93
C PHE A 400 -11.74 9.73 -7.44
N SER A 401 -11.59 10.77 -6.62
CA SER A 401 -11.77 12.17 -7.02
C SER A 401 -10.71 12.63 -8.03
N HIS A 402 -9.46 12.18 -7.90
CA HIS A 402 -8.37 12.50 -8.81
C HIS A 402 -8.52 11.81 -10.18
N TYR A 403 -8.78 10.50 -10.17
CA TYR A 403 -8.91 9.73 -11.40
C TYR A 403 -10.27 9.89 -12.08
N PHE A 404 -11.36 10.01 -11.31
CA PHE A 404 -12.76 10.11 -11.79
C PHE A 404 -13.47 11.38 -11.24
N PRO A 405 -13.08 12.58 -11.72
CA PRO A 405 -13.61 13.85 -11.24
C PRO A 405 -15.06 14.08 -11.69
N GLY A 406 -15.87 14.69 -10.82
CA GLY A 406 -17.26 15.06 -11.11
C GLY A 406 -18.16 13.87 -11.47
N ALA A 407 -19.16 14.11 -12.32
CA ALA A 407 -20.10 13.12 -12.85
C ALA A 407 -19.69 12.52 -14.22
N VAL A 408 -18.39 12.46 -14.52
CA VAL A 408 -17.86 11.93 -15.80
C VAL A 408 -17.91 10.39 -15.82
N ASP A 409 -18.02 9.77 -17.00
CA ASP A 409 -17.93 8.32 -17.14
C ASP A 409 -16.50 7.85 -16.80
N VAL A 410 -16.40 6.70 -16.14
CA VAL A 410 -15.12 6.06 -15.82
C VAL A 410 -14.40 5.62 -17.10
N ASP A 411 -15.16 5.24 -18.13
CA ASP A 411 -14.65 4.73 -19.40
C ASP A 411 -14.41 5.82 -20.46
N ASP A 412 -14.62 7.10 -20.11
CA ASP A 412 -14.44 8.23 -21.02
C ASP A 412 -13.03 8.31 -21.62
N ALA A 413 -12.94 8.70 -22.89
CA ALA A 413 -11.68 8.70 -23.63
C ALA A 413 -10.64 9.68 -23.03
N GLU A 414 -11.10 10.83 -22.53
CA GLU A 414 -10.25 11.84 -21.88
C GLU A 414 -9.73 11.34 -20.53
N VAL A 415 -10.60 10.74 -19.71
CA VAL A 415 -10.22 10.12 -18.43
C VAL A 415 -9.13 9.09 -18.65
N ARG A 416 -9.36 8.12 -19.57
CA ARG A 416 -8.37 7.08 -19.88
C ARG A 416 -7.06 7.65 -20.46
N ALA A 417 -7.12 8.72 -21.25
CA ALA A 417 -5.93 9.39 -21.78
C ALA A 417 -5.08 10.03 -20.67
N ARG A 418 -5.70 10.78 -19.74
CA ARG A 418 -5.01 11.36 -18.57
C ARG A 418 -4.38 10.27 -17.71
N CYS A 419 -5.16 9.24 -17.40
CA CYS A 419 -4.71 8.10 -16.59
C CYS A 419 -3.48 7.41 -17.18
N LYS A 420 -3.45 7.19 -18.50
CA LYS A 420 -2.30 6.62 -19.22
C LYS A 420 -1.11 7.57 -19.31
N ALA A 421 -1.33 8.88 -19.34
CA ALA A 421 -0.27 9.88 -19.33
C ALA A 421 0.43 10.00 -17.96
N GLU A 422 -0.31 9.87 -16.86
CA GLU A 422 0.25 9.90 -15.50
C GLU A 422 0.96 8.60 -15.09
N SER A 423 0.58 7.46 -15.67
CA SER A 423 1.17 6.15 -15.36
C SER A 423 1.20 5.25 -16.60
N PRO A 424 2.26 5.32 -17.42
CA PRO A 424 2.35 4.51 -18.64
C PRO A 424 2.62 3.02 -18.35
N ASP A 425 3.32 2.72 -17.24
CA ASP A 425 3.80 1.36 -16.92
C ASP A 425 2.87 0.58 -15.96
N ASN A 426 2.02 1.27 -15.20
CA ASN A 426 1.12 0.67 -14.20
C ASN A 426 -0.33 0.97 -14.56
N THR A 427 -1.23 -0.02 -14.47
CA THR A 427 -2.67 0.27 -14.59
C THR A 427 -3.21 0.86 -13.28
N ILE A 428 -4.26 1.68 -13.38
CA ILE A 428 -4.94 2.22 -12.20
C ILE A 428 -5.52 1.12 -11.31
N GLU A 429 -5.96 0.01 -11.91
CA GLU A 429 -6.46 -1.13 -11.15
C GLU A 429 -5.39 -1.72 -10.23
N ASP A 430 -4.13 -1.83 -10.69
CA ASP A 430 -3.01 -2.35 -9.88
C ASP A 430 -2.71 -1.47 -8.66
N MET A 431 -3.15 -0.20 -8.69
CA MET A 431 -2.98 0.76 -7.60
C MET A 431 -4.21 0.85 -6.69
N LEU A 432 -5.43 0.84 -7.26
CA LEU A 432 -6.67 1.11 -6.54
C LEU A 432 -7.40 -0.16 -6.09
N ALA A 433 -7.43 -1.24 -6.88
CA ALA A 433 -8.15 -2.45 -6.50
C ALA A 433 -7.62 -3.07 -5.19
N PRO A 434 -6.29 -3.10 -4.92
CA PRO A 434 -5.76 -3.49 -3.61
C PRO A 434 -6.28 -2.62 -2.46
N LEU A 435 -6.38 -1.30 -2.64
CA LEU A 435 -6.91 -0.40 -1.60
C LEU A 435 -8.38 -0.69 -1.29
N VAL A 436 -9.19 -0.92 -2.33
CA VAL A 436 -10.60 -1.31 -2.16
C VAL A 436 -10.71 -2.66 -1.44
N VAL A 437 -9.93 -3.67 -1.85
CA VAL A 437 -9.88 -4.99 -1.20
C VAL A 437 -9.48 -4.89 0.27
N LEU A 438 -8.56 -4.01 0.64
CA LEU A 438 -8.20 -3.77 2.04
C LEU A 438 -9.40 -3.27 2.86
N ILE A 439 -10.20 -2.34 2.32
CA ILE A 439 -11.42 -1.85 2.97
C ILE A 439 -12.45 -2.97 3.08
N SER A 440 -12.69 -3.74 2.00
CA SER A 440 -13.63 -4.88 2.01
C SER A 440 -13.27 -5.91 3.09
N ARG A 441 -11.98 -6.24 3.26
CA ARG A 441 -11.52 -7.16 4.32
C ARG A 441 -11.77 -6.61 5.72
N LEU A 442 -11.61 -5.30 5.95
CA LEU A 442 -11.94 -4.66 7.23
C LEU A 442 -13.46 -4.69 7.50
N CYS A 443 -14.30 -4.47 6.48
CA CYS A 443 -15.77 -4.57 6.58
C CYS A 443 -16.27 -5.99 6.85
N ILE A 444 -15.66 -7.01 6.24
CA ILE A 444 -16.01 -8.41 6.50
C ILE A 444 -15.64 -8.77 7.94
N ALA A 445 -14.43 -8.41 8.37
CA ALA A 445 -13.92 -8.80 9.68
C ALA A 445 -14.55 -8.07 10.87
N ASP A 446 -15.04 -6.84 10.72
CA ASP A 446 -15.54 -6.04 11.84
C ASP A 446 -16.84 -5.28 11.56
N GLU A 447 -17.85 -5.52 12.41
CA GLU A 447 -19.20 -4.97 12.31
C GLU A 447 -19.20 -3.43 12.41
N ALA A 448 -18.42 -2.85 13.32
CA ALA A 448 -18.36 -1.41 13.49
C ALA A 448 -17.67 -0.72 12.29
N SER A 449 -16.67 -1.39 11.73
CA SER A 449 -16.01 -1.00 10.48
C SER A 449 -16.98 -1.05 9.29
N ARG A 450 -17.79 -2.11 9.19
CA ARG A 450 -18.84 -2.28 8.18
C ARG A 450 -19.90 -1.18 8.24
N VAL A 451 -20.44 -0.90 9.43
CA VAL A 451 -21.42 0.19 9.65
C VAL A 451 -20.80 1.56 9.34
N ARG A 452 -19.52 1.79 9.69
CA ARG A 452 -18.83 3.05 9.37
C ARG A 452 -18.66 3.26 7.87
N VAL A 453 -18.28 2.22 7.12
CA VAL A 453 -18.18 2.29 5.65
C VAL A 453 -19.55 2.44 5.01
N ARG A 454 -20.57 1.73 5.52
CA ARG A 454 -21.97 1.90 5.09
C ARG A 454 -22.41 3.35 5.22
N GLN A 455 -22.24 3.98 6.38
CA GLN A 455 -22.59 5.40 6.59
C GLN A 455 -21.79 6.36 5.70
N TRP A 456 -20.55 6.02 5.37
CA TRP A 456 -19.67 6.86 4.55
C TRP A 456 -20.03 6.80 3.06
N ILE A 457 -20.40 5.63 2.53
CA ILE A 457 -20.77 5.46 1.12
C ILE A 457 -22.27 5.75 0.90
N VAL A 458 -23.15 5.27 1.79
CA VAL A 458 -24.61 5.46 1.71
C VAL A 458 -25.12 6.05 3.04
N PRO A 459 -25.04 7.37 3.24
CA PRO A 459 -25.60 8.03 4.42
C PRO A 459 -27.13 7.86 4.53
N ASP A 460 -27.67 7.85 5.76
CA ASP A 460 -29.13 7.77 5.99
C ASP A 460 -29.90 9.00 5.48
N ASP A 461 -29.23 10.15 5.35
CA ASP A 461 -29.75 11.42 4.83
C ASP A 461 -29.51 11.60 3.31
N LEU A 462 -29.14 10.52 2.61
CA LEU A 462 -28.86 10.54 1.17
C LEU A 462 -30.08 11.03 0.36
N ASN A 463 -29.90 12.14 -0.37
CA ASN A 463 -30.88 12.57 -1.35
C ASN A 463 -30.98 11.57 -2.53
N ARG A 464 -32.17 10.98 -2.67
CA ARG A 464 -32.56 9.95 -3.67
C ARG A 464 -33.50 10.47 -4.76
N SER A 465 -33.62 11.79 -4.93
CA SER A 465 -34.50 12.40 -5.96
C SER A 465 -33.96 12.28 -7.39
N SER A 466 -32.65 12.10 -7.55
CA SER A 466 -31.98 11.88 -8.84
C SER A 466 -31.37 10.47 -8.90
N PRO A 467 -31.07 9.94 -10.10
CA PRO A 467 -30.34 8.67 -10.23
C PRO A 467 -29.01 8.71 -9.46
N LEU A 468 -28.69 7.61 -8.78
CA LEU A 468 -27.57 7.54 -7.82
C LEU A 468 -26.21 7.54 -8.54
N GLU A 469 -26.16 6.96 -9.73
CA GLU A 469 -25.04 6.94 -10.66
C GLU A 469 -24.73 8.32 -11.27
N GLY A 470 -25.63 9.30 -11.16
CA GLY A 470 -25.40 10.68 -11.59
C GLY A 470 -24.63 11.55 -10.59
N ARG A 471 -24.34 11.03 -9.38
CA ARG A 471 -23.77 11.82 -8.28
C ARG A 471 -22.25 12.01 -8.42
N GLU A 472 -21.74 13.15 -7.97
CA GLU A 472 -20.30 13.46 -8.01
C GLU A 472 -19.50 12.88 -6.82
N ASP A 473 -20.18 12.24 -5.87
CA ASP A 473 -19.62 11.70 -4.63
C ASP A 473 -19.05 10.28 -4.79
N ILE A 474 -18.52 9.71 -3.70
CA ILE A 474 -17.94 8.37 -3.69
C ILE A 474 -18.95 7.29 -4.11
N LEU A 475 -20.23 7.44 -3.77
CA LEU A 475 -21.31 6.55 -4.19
C LEU A 475 -21.48 6.58 -5.71
N GLY A 476 -21.71 7.77 -6.28
CA GLY A 476 -21.91 7.90 -7.72
C GLY A 476 -20.71 7.40 -8.53
N ARG A 477 -19.47 7.69 -8.08
CA ARG A 477 -18.25 7.14 -8.68
C ARG A 477 -18.18 5.62 -8.59
N CYS A 478 -18.52 5.02 -7.45
CA CYS A 478 -18.57 3.57 -7.30
C CYS A 478 -19.62 2.94 -8.23
N LEU A 479 -20.81 3.52 -8.34
CA LEU A 479 -21.87 3.00 -9.20
C LEU A 479 -21.54 3.12 -10.70
N ARG A 480 -20.95 4.24 -11.16
CA ARG A 480 -20.43 4.34 -12.54
C ARG A 480 -19.35 3.29 -12.82
N LEU A 481 -18.46 3.06 -11.87
CA LEU A 481 -17.41 2.04 -11.98
C LEU A 481 -17.97 0.60 -12.07
N MET A 482 -19.15 0.30 -11.49
CA MET A 482 -19.82 -0.99 -11.67
C MET A 482 -20.19 -1.27 -13.15
N ALA A 483 -20.40 -0.22 -13.95
CA ALA A 483 -20.68 -0.34 -15.38
C ALA A 483 -19.41 -0.45 -16.26
N SER A 484 -18.23 -0.12 -15.73
CA SER A 484 -16.98 -0.07 -16.51
C SER A 484 -16.64 -1.40 -17.22
N VAL A 485 -16.07 -1.25 -18.41
CA VAL A 485 -15.51 -2.30 -19.28
C VAL A 485 -13.98 -2.27 -19.27
N TYR A 486 -13.36 -1.08 -19.13
CA TYR A 486 -11.89 -0.95 -19.13
C TYR A 486 -11.24 -1.26 -17.78
N HIS A 487 -12.00 -1.28 -16.69
CA HIS A 487 -11.50 -1.52 -15.33
C HIS A 487 -12.20 -2.71 -14.62
N PRO A 488 -12.13 -3.94 -15.18
CA PRO A 488 -12.83 -5.11 -14.64
C PRO A 488 -12.43 -5.50 -13.21
N ARG A 489 -11.13 -5.50 -12.87
CA ARG A 489 -10.66 -5.89 -11.52
C ARG A 489 -11.02 -4.85 -10.47
N LEU A 490 -10.98 -3.57 -10.85
CA LEU A 490 -11.37 -2.48 -9.94
C LEU A 490 -12.90 -2.44 -9.74
N LYS A 491 -13.66 -2.71 -10.80
CA LYS A 491 -15.12 -2.94 -10.77
C LYS A 491 -15.48 -4.11 -9.85
N ASP A 492 -14.87 -5.27 -10.03
CA ASP A 492 -15.15 -6.44 -9.19
C ASP A 492 -14.81 -6.16 -7.72
N ALA A 493 -13.66 -5.52 -7.45
CA ALA A 493 -13.29 -5.12 -6.09
C ALA A 493 -14.29 -4.15 -5.44
N VAL A 494 -14.83 -3.18 -6.18
CA VAL A 494 -15.87 -2.26 -5.69
C VAL A 494 -17.21 -2.98 -5.50
N GLY A 495 -17.55 -3.93 -6.36
CA GLY A 495 -18.68 -4.83 -6.16
C GLY A 495 -18.58 -5.61 -4.85
N GLU A 496 -17.42 -6.22 -4.58
CA GLU A 496 -17.16 -6.90 -3.30
C GLU A 496 -17.24 -5.94 -2.10
N LEU A 497 -16.78 -4.69 -2.24
CA LEU A 497 -16.90 -3.69 -1.17
C LEU A 497 -18.36 -3.35 -0.87
N LEU A 498 -19.15 -3.06 -1.90
CA LEU A 498 -20.58 -2.76 -1.79
C LEU A 498 -21.35 -3.95 -1.20
N TYR A 499 -21.00 -5.18 -1.59
CA TYR A 499 -21.57 -6.41 -1.02
C TYR A 499 -21.18 -6.62 0.45
N ALA A 500 -19.90 -6.41 0.79
CA ALA A 500 -19.38 -6.55 2.15
C ALA A 500 -20.00 -5.53 3.12
N MET A 501 -20.26 -4.29 2.68
CA MET A 501 -20.98 -3.30 3.52
C MET A 501 -22.48 -3.61 3.67
N CYS A 502 -23.03 -4.54 2.89
CA CYS A 502 -24.44 -4.99 2.95
C CYS A 502 -24.60 -6.37 3.62
N ASP A 503 -23.67 -6.73 4.51
CA ASP A 503 -23.65 -8.00 5.26
C ASP A 503 -23.58 -9.24 4.35
N SER A 504 -23.02 -9.07 3.14
CA SER A 504 -23.01 -10.09 2.09
C SER A 504 -24.42 -10.60 1.73
N ASP A 505 -25.41 -9.72 1.74
CA ASP A 505 -26.78 -9.97 1.31
C ASP A 505 -27.18 -9.06 0.14
N ALA A 506 -27.60 -9.70 -0.96
CA ALA A 506 -28.07 -9.02 -2.16
C ALA A 506 -29.40 -8.29 -1.99
N ALA A 507 -30.26 -8.69 -1.03
CA ALA A 507 -31.50 -7.99 -0.73
C ALA A 507 -31.20 -6.61 -0.13
N ASN A 508 -30.32 -6.56 0.87
CA ASN A 508 -29.86 -5.32 1.49
C ASN A 508 -29.13 -4.42 0.48
N LEU A 509 -28.24 -5.00 -0.36
CA LEU A 509 -27.57 -4.24 -1.42
C LEU A 509 -28.56 -3.63 -2.42
N SER A 510 -29.51 -4.43 -2.93
CA SER A 510 -30.51 -3.96 -3.90
C SER A 510 -31.43 -2.88 -3.31
N ALA A 511 -31.78 -2.99 -2.02
CA ALA A 511 -32.56 -1.98 -1.31
C ALA A 511 -31.78 -0.66 -1.12
N LEU A 512 -30.46 -0.72 -0.90
CA LEU A 512 -29.64 0.46 -0.66
C LEU A 512 -29.27 1.21 -1.94
N VAL A 513 -28.84 0.53 -3.01
CA VAL A 513 -28.30 1.18 -4.24
C VAL A 513 -29.14 0.95 -5.51
N GLY A 514 -30.20 0.16 -5.44
CA GLY A 514 -31.03 -0.23 -6.59
C GLY A 514 -30.45 -1.40 -7.36
N TYR A 515 -31.26 -2.43 -7.61
CA TYR A 515 -30.86 -3.65 -8.33
C TYR A 515 -30.24 -3.35 -9.71
N GLY A 516 -30.74 -2.36 -10.45
CA GLY A 516 -30.24 -2.01 -11.78
C GLY A 516 -28.74 -1.66 -11.81
N ASN A 517 -28.26 -0.97 -10.77
CA ASN A 517 -26.85 -0.55 -10.67
C ASN A 517 -25.89 -1.70 -10.32
N VAL A 518 -26.41 -2.78 -9.71
CA VAL A 518 -25.59 -3.93 -9.25
C VAL A 518 -25.92 -5.24 -9.97
N ALA A 519 -26.89 -5.25 -10.90
CA ALA A 519 -27.39 -6.45 -11.56
C ALA A 519 -26.28 -7.28 -12.23
N GLY A 520 -25.32 -6.64 -12.91
CA GLY A 520 -24.20 -7.34 -13.53
C GLY A 520 -23.28 -8.06 -12.52
N PHE A 521 -23.03 -7.45 -11.35
CA PHE A 521 -22.25 -8.06 -10.28
C PHE A 521 -23.02 -9.18 -9.57
N LEU A 522 -24.31 -8.96 -9.27
CA LEU A 522 -25.17 -9.99 -8.68
C LEU A 522 -25.31 -11.21 -9.61
N PHE A 523 -25.40 -10.98 -10.92
CA PHE A 523 -25.39 -12.02 -11.93
C PHE A 523 -24.07 -12.82 -11.92
N HIS A 524 -22.90 -12.15 -11.86
CA HIS A 524 -21.60 -12.82 -11.68
C HIS A 524 -21.51 -13.62 -10.37
N LYS A 525 -22.16 -13.16 -9.29
CA LYS A 525 -22.31 -13.89 -8.02
C LYS A 525 -23.30 -15.07 -8.08
N GLY A 526 -23.95 -15.33 -9.22
CA GLY A 526 -24.93 -16.40 -9.40
C GLY A 526 -26.36 -16.05 -8.97
N ILE A 527 -26.63 -14.79 -8.66
CA ILE A 527 -27.96 -14.30 -8.24
C ILE A 527 -28.67 -13.75 -9.48
N LEU A 528 -29.47 -14.62 -10.10
CA LEU A 528 -30.06 -14.41 -11.43
C LEU A 528 -31.38 -13.61 -11.43
N SER A 529 -31.86 -13.12 -10.29
CA SER A 529 -33.14 -12.43 -10.16
C SER A 529 -33.14 -11.44 -9.03
N ALA A 530 -33.93 -10.37 -9.16
CA ALA A 530 -34.08 -9.35 -8.12
C ALA A 530 -34.59 -9.99 -6.81
N PRO A 531 -33.84 -9.87 -5.70
CA PRO A 531 -34.22 -10.47 -4.43
C PRO A 531 -35.50 -9.84 -3.86
N SER A 532 -36.37 -10.66 -3.26
CA SER A 532 -37.62 -10.18 -2.67
C SER A 532 -37.36 -9.27 -1.47
N THR A 533 -37.84 -8.02 -1.53
CA THR A 533 -37.64 -6.98 -0.50
C THR A 533 -38.28 -7.28 0.87
N SER A 534 -39.09 -8.33 0.98
CA SER A 534 -39.80 -8.74 2.21
C SER A 534 -38.91 -9.21 3.38
N LYS A 535 -37.58 -9.20 3.22
CA LYS A 535 -36.60 -9.61 4.25
C LYS A 535 -35.46 -8.60 4.48
N SER A 536 -35.54 -7.37 3.97
CA SER A 536 -34.54 -6.35 4.30
C SER A 536 -34.52 -6.09 5.81
N THR A 537 -33.34 -6.15 6.42
CA THR A 537 -33.15 -5.73 7.82
C THR A 537 -33.00 -4.20 7.92
N PHE A 538 -32.74 -3.54 6.79
CA PHE A 538 -32.53 -2.11 6.68
C PHE A 538 -33.76 -1.43 6.08
N ASN A 539 -34.58 -0.85 6.96
CA ASN A 539 -35.56 0.18 6.60
C ASN A 539 -34.92 1.56 6.88
N PRO A 540 -34.53 2.34 5.86
CA PRO A 540 -34.10 3.73 6.07
C PRO A 540 -35.30 4.55 6.55
N SER A 541 -35.34 4.82 7.86
CA SER A 541 -36.54 5.22 8.60
C SER A 541 -36.62 6.74 8.82
N THR A 542 -36.36 7.52 7.77
CA THR A 542 -36.24 8.99 7.84
C THR A 542 -36.98 9.76 6.74
N SER A 543 -37.59 9.10 5.75
CA SER A 543 -38.38 9.77 4.70
C SER A 543 -39.61 8.95 4.29
N ASP A 544 -40.79 9.57 4.32
CA ASP A 544 -42.11 8.98 3.97
C ASP A 544 -42.25 8.47 2.51
N ALA A 545 -41.22 8.64 1.68
CA ALA A 545 -41.21 8.20 0.29
C ALA A 545 -40.65 6.79 0.15
N ALA A 546 -41.45 5.87 -0.40
CA ALA A 546 -41.00 4.51 -0.71
C ALA A 546 -39.84 4.54 -1.73
N ILE A 547 -38.77 3.79 -1.44
CA ILE A 547 -37.62 3.64 -2.33
C ILE A 547 -37.93 2.55 -3.37
N ASN A 548 -37.66 2.84 -4.64
CA ASN A 548 -37.78 1.86 -5.72
C ASN A 548 -36.59 0.87 -5.65
N PRO A 549 -36.82 -0.45 -5.46
CA PRO A 549 -35.74 -1.43 -5.35
C PRO A 549 -34.97 -1.68 -6.66
N ILE A 550 -35.46 -1.17 -7.80
CA ILE A 550 -34.76 -1.27 -9.09
C ILE A 550 -33.77 -0.12 -9.26
N THR A 551 -34.18 1.13 -9.01
CA THR A 551 -33.39 2.34 -9.27
C THR A 551 -32.69 2.91 -8.04
N GLY A 552 -33.09 2.52 -6.83
CA GLY A 552 -32.60 3.12 -5.58
C GLY A 552 -33.10 4.54 -5.32
N THR A 553 -33.89 5.11 -6.23
CA THR A 553 -34.48 6.45 -6.10
C THR A 553 -35.78 6.42 -5.30
N THR A 554 -36.18 7.57 -4.74
CA THR A 554 -37.54 7.72 -4.19
C THR A 554 -38.56 7.62 -5.31
N VAL A 555 -39.64 6.87 -5.08
CA VAL A 555 -40.81 6.89 -5.98
C VAL A 555 -41.48 8.24 -5.85
N GLU A 556 -41.22 9.15 -6.78
CA GLU A 556 -42.17 10.22 -7.03
C GLU A 556 -43.50 9.58 -7.43
N PRO A 557 -44.63 9.97 -6.83
CA PRO A 557 -45.92 9.52 -7.33
C PRO A 557 -46.05 10.01 -8.76
N MET A 558 -46.07 9.08 -9.72
CA MET A 558 -46.33 9.42 -11.12
C MET A 558 -47.53 10.38 -11.14
N PRO A 559 -47.44 11.54 -11.81
CA PRO A 559 -48.63 12.35 -11.99
C PRO A 559 -49.67 11.43 -12.60
N LYS A 560 -50.85 11.33 -11.96
CA LYS A 560 -51.97 10.62 -12.57
C LYS A 560 -52.20 11.34 -13.90
N ILE A 561 -51.79 10.68 -14.98
CA ILE A 561 -52.15 11.12 -16.31
C ILE A 561 -53.65 10.89 -16.35
N GLU A 562 -54.41 11.96 -16.11
CA GLU A 562 -55.83 12.02 -16.42
C GLU A 562 -55.95 12.07 -17.94
N MET A 563 -55.55 10.96 -18.59
CA MET A 563 -55.93 10.66 -19.96
C MET A 563 -57.44 10.73 -20.00
N THR A 564 -57.95 11.57 -20.90
CA THR A 564 -59.35 11.48 -21.29
C THR A 564 -59.60 10.08 -21.86
N ASP A 565 -60.83 9.56 -21.71
CA ASP A 565 -61.14 8.20 -22.16
C ASP A 565 -60.84 7.99 -23.66
N GLU A 566 -60.92 9.07 -24.46
CA GLU A 566 -60.59 9.11 -25.89
C GLU A 566 -59.09 8.91 -26.18
N GLU A 567 -58.18 9.49 -25.39
CA GLU A 567 -56.73 9.26 -25.54
C GLU A 567 -56.35 7.83 -25.15
N LYS A 568 -57.01 7.31 -24.12
CA LYS A 568 -56.86 5.93 -23.63
C LYS A 568 -57.35 4.89 -24.63
N GLU A 569 -58.45 5.16 -25.36
CA GLU A 569 -58.90 4.33 -26.48
C GLU A 569 -57.87 4.33 -27.63
N GLN A 570 -57.30 5.48 -28.00
CA GLN A 570 -56.27 5.56 -29.05
C GLN A 570 -54.96 4.84 -28.68
N GLU A 571 -54.52 4.92 -27.42
CA GLU A 571 -53.38 4.13 -26.91
C GLU A 571 -53.69 2.63 -26.94
N MET A 572 -54.90 2.24 -26.56
CA MET A 572 -55.38 0.85 -26.61
C MET A 572 -55.46 0.29 -28.03
N GLU A 573 -55.89 1.09 -29.02
CA GLU A 573 -55.86 0.71 -30.44
C GLU A 573 -54.43 0.50 -30.96
N LYS A 574 -53.50 1.42 -30.63
CA LYS A 574 -52.07 1.28 -30.99
C LYS A 574 -51.47 0.01 -30.39
N LEU A 575 -51.75 -0.27 -29.11
CA LEU A 575 -51.32 -1.50 -28.43
C LEU A 575 -51.96 -2.75 -29.04
N PHE A 576 -53.24 -2.71 -29.40
CA PHE A 576 -53.92 -3.82 -30.07
C PHE A 576 -53.26 -4.16 -31.42
N VAL A 577 -52.99 -3.15 -32.25
CA VAL A 577 -52.28 -3.32 -33.53
C VAL A 577 -50.85 -3.84 -33.32
N LEU A 578 -50.15 -3.38 -32.28
CA LEU A 578 -48.81 -3.87 -31.94
C LEU A 578 -48.82 -5.36 -31.54
N PHE A 579 -49.76 -5.77 -30.68
CA PHE A 579 -49.88 -7.16 -30.24
C PHE A 579 -50.40 -8.10 -31.35
N ASP A 580 -51.34 -7.67 -32.19
CA ASP A 580 -51.78 -8.43 -33.37
C ASP A 580 -50.64 -8.59 -34.39
N ARG A 581 -49.80 -7.56 -34.58
CA ARG A 581 -48.61 -7.65 -35.42
C ARG A 581 -47.54 -8.60 -34.85
N LEU A 582 -47.32 -8.60 -33.54
CA LEU A 582 -46.42 -9.52 -32.83
C LEU A 582 -46.93 -10.98 -32.86
N GLU A 583 -48.24 -11.18 -32.82
CA GLU A 583 -48.88 -12.48 -33.00
C GLU A 583 -48.69 -12.99 -34.45
N LYS A 584 -48.91 -12.12 -35.44
CA LYS A 584 -48.72 -12.44 -36.88
C LYS A 584 -47.27 -12.68 -37.28
N THR A 585 -46.30 -12.06 -36.60
CA THR A 585 -44.87 -12.37 -36.81
C THR A 585 -44.40 -13.60 -36.03
N GLY A 586 -45.27 -14.27 -35.28
CA GLY A 586 -44.96 -15.48 -34.51
C GLY A 586 -44.10 -15.24 -33.26
N ALA A 587 -43.89 -13.99 -32.86
CA ALA A 587 -43.06 -13.64 -31.70
C ALA A 587 -43.76 -13.96 -30.36
N ILE A 588 -45.10 -14.02 -30.36
CA ILE A 588 -45.91 -14.38 -29.18
C ILE A 588 -46.98 -15.40 -29.61
N PRO A 589 -47.14 -16.55 -28.93
CA PRO A 589 -48.25 -17.46 -29.17
C PRO A 589 -49.61 -16.81 -28.86
N SER A 590 -50.64 -17.05 -29.68
CA SER A 590 -51.99 -16.48 -29.51
C SER A 590 -52.61 -16.72 -28.11
N SER A 591 -52.19 -17.78 -27.41
CA SER A 591 -52.62 -18.12 -26.04
C SER A 591 -51.92 -17.32 -24.94
N GLN A 592 -50.84 -16.62 -25.24
CA GLN A 592 -50.10 -15.75 -24.31
C GLN A 592 -50.31 -14.26 -24.57
N ASN A 593 -50.96 -13.87 -25.69
CA ASN A 593 -51.28 -12.48 -26.01
C ASN A 593 -52.12 -11.83 -24.88
N PRO A 594 -51.59 -10.81 -24.17
CA PRO A 594 -52.27 -10.22 -23.01
C PRO A 594 -53.55 -9.46 -23.41
N MET A 595 -53.60 -8.87 -24.62
CA MET A 595 -54.80 -8.18 -25.12
C MET A 595 -55.96 -9.15 -25.34
N ARG A 596 -55.70 -10.35 -25.90
CA ARG A 596 -56.75 -11.36 -26.05
C ARG A 596 -57.26 -11.88 -24.70
N LYS A 597 -56.38 -12.00 -23.69
CA LYS A 597 -56.79 -12.39 -22.33
C LYS A 597 -57.64 -11.31 -21.65
N ALA A 598 -57.27 -10.04 -21.80
CA ALA A 598 -58.07 -8.92 -21.29
C ALA A 598 -59.47 -8.89 -21.93
N ILE A 599 -59.56 -9.06 -23.26
CA ILE A 599 -60.84 -9.13 -23.99
C ILE A 599 -61.68 -10.32 -23.52
N GLN A 600 -61.09 -11.52 -23.38
CA GLN A 600 -61.80 -12.68 -22.86
C GLN A 600 -62.31 -12.46 -21.43
N GLN A 601 -61.47 -11.92 -20.53
CA GLN A 601 -61.87 -11.63 -19.16
C GLN A 601 -62.98 -10.58 -19.07
N ALA A 602 -62.97 -9.55 -19.93
CA ALA A 602 -64.06 -8.59 -20.05
C ALA A 602 -65.37 -9.24 -20.55
N THR A 603 -65.27 -10.18 -21.52
CA THR A 603 -66.43 -10.90 -22.07
C THR A 603 -67.05 -11.88 -21.06
N PHE A 604 -66.28 -12.41 -20.11
CA PHE A 604 -66.78 -13.25 -19.02
C PHE A 604 -67.17 -12.48 -17.75
N GLY A 605 -66.95 -11.16 -17.71
CA GLY A 605 -67.21 -10.29 -16.55
C GLY A 605 -68.40 -9.35 -16.71
N SER A 606 -69.28 -9.59 -17.69
CA SER A 606 -70.48 -8.81 -18.01
C SER A 606 -71.76 -9.55 -17.65
#